data_AF-A0A925L938-F1
#
_entry.id   AF-A0A925L938-F1
#
_cell.length_a   1.000
_cell.length_b   1.000
_cell.length_c   1.000
_cell.angle_alpha   90.00
_cell.angle_beta   90.00
_cell.angle_gamma   90.00
#
_symmetry.space_group_name_H-M   'P 1'
#
loop_
_entity.id
_entity.type
_entity.pdbx_description
1 polymer ?
#
loop_
_entity_poly.entity_id
_entity_poly.type
_entity_poly.pdbx_seq_one_letter_code
_entity_poly.pdbx_strand_id
1 'polypeptide(L)' 'SVVVLMEHVAKKKDGGIDLKILPTCTLPLTGLGVVDRIITDLCVLDVTPHGLKLVELAPGVTREEVQSKTGVPLQ' A
#
# COMPACT_ATOMS: atom_id res chain seq x y z
N SER A 1 14.45 -8.88 6.51
CA SER A 1 13.42 -8.56 5.51
C SER A 1 12.05 -8.90 6.08
N VAL A 2 11.19 -7.90 6.28
CA VAL A 2 9.79 -8.05 6.67
C VAL A 2 8.91 -7.72 5.46
N VAL A 3 8.05 -8.67 5.10
CA VAL A 3 7.12 -8.54 3.97
C VAL A 3 5.70 -8.60 4.51
N VAL A 4 4.85 -7.68 4.06
CA VAL A 4 3.43 -7.64 4.40
C VAL A 4 2.61 -8.08 3.20
N LEU A 5 1.67 -8.99 3.42
CA LEU A 5 0.65 -9.38 2.45
C LEU A 5 -0.72 -8.91 2.95
N MET A 6 -1.41 -8.13 2.14
CA MET A 6 -2.73 -7.60 2.51
C MET A 6 -3.54 -7.13 1.30
N GLU A 7 -4.87 -7.01 1.45
CA GLU A 7 -5.65 -6.22 0.49
C GLU A 7 -5.19 -4.76 0.50
N HIS A 8 -5.13 -4.12 -0.68
CA HIS A 8 -4.64 -2.76 -0.87
C HIS A 8 -5.52 -1.71 -0.16
N VAL A 9 -6.82 -1.95 -0.17
CA VAL A 9 -7.84 -1.11 0.48
C VAL A 9 -8.70 -1.96 1.40
N ALA A 10 -9.29 -1.35 2.42
CA ALA A 10 -10.32 -2.01 3.22
C ALA A 10 -11.70 -1.72 2.62
N LYS A 11 -12.52 -2.75 2.41
CA LYS A 11 -13.91 -2.61 1.95
C LYS A 11 -14.83 -2.41 3.15
N LYS A 12 -15.64 -1.36 3.12
CA LYS A 12 -16.68 -1.11 4.11
C LYS A 12 -17.98 -1.83 3.76
N LYS A 13 -18.84 -2.01 4.76
CA LYS A 13 -20.17 -2.63 4.58
C LYS A 13 -21.11 -1.81 3.67
N ASP A 14 -20.88 -0.50 3.57
CA ASP A 14 -21.65 0.43 2.73
C ASP A 14 -21.15 0.49 1.28
N GLY A 15 -20.14 -0.30 0.92
CA GLY A 15 -19.51 -0.31 -0.41
C GLY A 15 -18.40 0.72 -0.60
N GLY A 16 -18.13 1.56 0.40
CA GLY A 16 -16.99 2.46 0.41
C GLY A 16 -15.65 1.74 0.61
N ILE A 17 -14.56 2.46 0.38
CA ILE A 17 -13.20 1.98 0.63
C ILE A 17 -12.45 2.91 1.59
N ASP A 18 -11.60 2.33 2.45
CA ASP A 18 -10.57 3.06 3.21
C ASP A 18 -9.18 2.70 2.70
N LEU A 19 -8.33 3.71 2.56
CA LEU A 19 -6.95 3.54 2.17
C LEU A 19 -6.14 2.99 3.36
N LYS A 20 -5.36 1.94 3.12
CA LYS A 20 -4.52 1.31 4.16
C LYS A 20 -3.08 1.82 4.13
N ILE A 21 -2.63 2.33 2.99
CA ILE A 21 -1.30 2.89 2.80
C ILE A 21 -1.43 4.41 2.89
N LEU A 22 -0.97 4.97 4.00
CA LEU A 22 -1.17 6.36 4.41
C LEU A 22 0.17 7.02 4.77
N PRO A 23 0.27 8.36 4.79
CA PRO A 23 1.48 9.05 5.23
C PRO A 23 1.83 8.77 6.70
N THR A 24 0.81 8.53 7.53
CA THR A 24 0.95 8.16 8.93
C THR A 24 -0.06 7.07 9.28
N CYS A 25 0.36 6.07 10.05
CA CYS A 25 -0.56 5.05 10.55
C CYS A 25 -1.56 5.66 11.54
N THR A 26 -2.84 5.39 11.34
CA THR A 26 -3.93 5.84 12.23
C THR A 26 -4.23 4.85 13.36
N LEU A 27 -3.77 3.61 13.21
CA LEU A 27 -3.89 2.55 14.21
C LEU A 27 -2.59 2.41 15.02
N PRO A 28 -2.65 1.84 16.23
CA PRO A 28 -1.46 1.58 17.04
C PRO A 28 -0.39 0.81 16.24
N LEU A 29 0.83 1.33 16.23
CA LEU A 29 1.95 0.73 15.51
C LEU A 29 2.36 -0.59 16.15
N THR A 30 2.43 -1.65 15.34
CA THR A 30 3.01 -2.94 15.75
C THR A 30 4.55 -2.93 15.70
N GLY A 31 5.13 -2.11 14.80
CA GLY A 31 6.56 -1.89 14.67
C GLY A 31 6.82 -0.68 13.77
N LEU A 32 7.80 0.15 14.11
CA LEU A 32 8.14 1.37 13.37
C LEU A 32 9.28 1.10 12.38
N GLY A 33 9.06 1.40 11.09
CA GLY A 33 10.10 1.33 10.06
C GLY A 33 10.64 -0.08 9.80
N VAL A 34 9.90 -1.12 10.17
CA VAL A 34 10.34 -2.52 10.07
C VAL A 34 10.00 -3.18 8.74
N VAL A 35 9.05 -2.63 7.98
CA VAL A 35 8.55 -3.23 6.73
C VAL A 35 9.45 -2.86 5.56
N ASP A 36 9.92 -3.87 4.83
CA ASP A 36 10.74 -3.69 3.63
C ASP A 36 9.91 -3.74 2.34
N ARG A 37 8.84 -4.55 2.30
CA ARG A 37 7.99 -4.74 1.11
C ARG A 37 6.53 -4.96 1.46
N ILE A 38 5.65 -4.42 0.63
CA ILE A 38 4.19 -4.57 0.72
C ILE A 38 3.70 -5.22 -0.57
N ILE A 39 3.03 -6.37 -0.45
CA ILE A 39 2.42 -7.08 -1.56
C ILE A 39 0.91 -7.02 -1.38
N THR A 40 0.22 -6.56 -2.41
CA THR A 40 -1.24 -6.40 -2.42
C THR A 40 -1.86 -7.08 -3.63
N ASP A 41 -3.19 -7.10 -3.67
CA ASP A 41 -3.96 -7.54 -4.83
C ASP A 41 -3.75 -6.66 -6.07
N LEU A 42 -3.26 -5.42 -5.91
CA LEU A 42 -3.06 -4.47 -7.01
C LEU A 42 -1.61 -4.33 -7.46
N CYS A 43 -0.65 -4.45 -6.54
CA CYS A 43 0.75 -4.16 -6.82
C CYS A 43 1.72 -4.69 -5.75
N VAL A 44 3.00 -4.61 -6.09
CA VAL A 44 4.14 -4.77 -5.18
C VAL A 44 4.81 -3.41 -4.96
N LEU A 45 5.00 -3.03 -3.69
CA LEU A 45 5.66 -1.80 -3.29
C LEU A 45 6.89 -2.10 -2.42
N ASP A 46 8.01 -1.45 -2.74
CA ASP A 46 9.19 -1.43 -1.87
C ASP A 46 9.18 -0.20 -0.97
N VAL A 47 9.53 -0.41 0.29
CA VAL A 47 9.73 0.68 1.25
C VAL A 47 11.19 1.11 1.15
N THR A 48 11.41 2.35 0.72
CA THR A 48 12.75 2.92 0.54
C THR A 48 12.95 4.12 1.47
N PRO A 49 14.20 4.56 1.69
CA PRO A 49 14.47 5.81 2.41
C PRO A 49 13.80 7.05 1.82
N HIS A 50 13.38 6.99 0.54
CA HIS A 50 12.74 8.10 -0.17
C HIS A 50 11.21 7.98 -0.21
N GLY A 51 10.61 6.89 0.26
CA GLY A 51 9.18 6.62 0.17
C GLY A 51 8.87 5.26 -0.48
N LEU A 52 7.65 5.12 -1.00
CA LEU A 52 7.17 3.88 -1.59
C LEU A 52 7.45 3.83 -3.09
N LYS A 53 8.18 2.80 -3.51
CA LYS A 53 8.49 2.55 -4.92
C LYS A 53 7.57 1.48 -5.48
N LEU A 54 6.91 1.76 -6.60
CA LEU A 54 6.11 0.78 -7.32
C LEU A 54 7.04 -0.15 -8.11
N VAL A 55 6.99 -1.44 -7.80
CA VAL A 55 7.87 -2.45 -8.40
C VAL A 55 7.15 -3.25 -9.47
N GLU A 56 5.93 -3.71 -9.16
CA GLU A 56 5.11 -4.53 -10.06
C GLU A 56 3.63 -4.14 -9.94
N LEU A 57 2.92 -4.29 -11.04
CA LEU A 57 1.46 -4.15 -11.11
C LEU A 57 0.83 -5.51 -11.34
N ALA A 58 -0.31 -5.76 -10.71
CA ALA A 58 -1.12 -6.92 -11.03
C ALA A 58 -1.62 -6.85 -12.50
N PRO A 59 -1.90 -7.98 -13.14
CA PRO A 59 -2.39 -8.00 -14.52
C PRO A 59 -3.64 -7.13 -14.70
N GLY A 60 -3.60 -6.21 -15.67
CA GLY A 60 -4.71 -5.31 -15.97
C GLY A 60 -4.85 -4.09 -15.04
N VAL A 61 -4.01 -3.97 -14.02
CA VAL A 61 -3.99 -2.79 -13.12
C VAL A 61 -3.09 -1.71 -13.69
N THR A 62 -3.54 -0.45 -13.61
CA THR A 62 -2.78 0.72 -14.06
C THR A 62 -2.08 1.42 -12.90
N ARG A 63 -1.01 2.17 -13.18
CA ARG A 63 -0.33 2.97 -12.16
C ARG A 63 -1.27 4.00 -11.53
N GLU A 64 -2.11 4.61 -12.36
CA GLU A 64 -3.10 5.61 -11.96
C GLU A 64 -4.10 5.03 -10.98
N GLU A 65 -4.56 3.79 -11.21
CA GLU A 65 -5.46 3.09 -10.29
C GLU A 65 -4.80 2.87 -8.93
N VAL A 66 -3.56 2.36 -8.90
CA VAL A 66 -2.83 2.15 -7.64
C VAL A 66 -2.61 3.47 -6.90
N GLN A 67 -2.21 4.51 -7.63
CA GLN A 67 -2.01 5.84 -7.06
C GLN A 67 -3.31 6.41 -6.46
N SER A 68 -4.46 6.18 -7.10
CA SER A 68 -5.77 6.60 -6.58
C SER A 68 -6.17 5.87 -5.29
N LYS A 69 -5.60 4.69 -5.05
CA LYS A 69 -5.85 3.83 -3.89
C LYS A 69 -4.70 3.82 -2.88
N THR A 70 -3.71 4.70 -3.05
CA THR A 70 -2.58 4.90 -2.13
C THR A 70 -2.60 6.34 -1.63
N GLY A 71 -2.59 6.54 -0.31
CA GLY A 71 -2.65 7.86 0.33
C GLY A 71 -1.35 8.67 0.26
N VAL A 72 -0.32 8.17 -0.43
CA VAL A 72 0.97 8.85 -0.63
C VAL A 72 1.41 8.74 -2.09
N PRO A 73 2.22 9.68 -2.60
CA PRO A 73 2.80 9.57 -3.94
C PRO A 73 3.67 8.32 -4.08
N LEU A 74 3.46 7.58 -5.16
CA LEU A 74 4.26 6.42 -5.55
C LEU A 74 5.39 6.83 -6.48
N GLN A 75 6.60 6.33 -6.20
CA GLN A 75 7.78 6.48 -7.05
C GLN A 75 7.79 5.47 -8.17
#